data_AF-A0A0N4YC74-F1
#
_entry.id   AF-A0A0N4YC74-F1
#
_cell.length_a   1.000
_cell.length_b   1.000
_cell.length_c   1.000
_cell.angle_alpha   90.00
_cell.angle_beta   90.00
_cell.angle_gamma   90.00
#
_symmetry.space_group_name_H-M   'P 1'
#
loop_
_entity.id
_entity.type
_entity.pdbx_description
1 polymer ?
#
loop_
_entity_poly.entity_id
_entity_poly.type
_entity_poly.pdbx_seq_one_letter_code
_entity_poly.pdbx_strand_id
1 'polypeptide(L)'
;RHVTALGVSYPAVRQCEAEISGALDNTINCIKRASAGTCARGPPRMIPKTYLESFKLAFLTRIKGILSRSGIFDEMMAFFKTTKKYWNCKTKCVAKKAGNCKKRNGSTLFRCGTLDPPDREAVEMYLNCAVQNGLDTNGFRRLCHCAARAGVR
;
A
#
# COMPACT_ATOMS: atom_id res chain seq x y z
N ARG A 1 -2.46 9.02 18.39
CA ARG A 1 -2.12 8.42 19.72
C ARG A 1 -2.05 6.88 19.71
N HIS A 2 -2.11 6.18 18.56
CA HIS A 2 -2.00 4.70 18.55
C HIS A 2 -0.56 4.17 18.65
N VAL A 3 0.44 4.94 18.22
CA VAL A 3 1.87 4.55 18.26
C VAL A 3 2.41 4.60 19.69
N THR A 4 2.07 5.64 20.45
CA THR A 4 2.48 5.80 21.85
C THR A 4 1.88 4.73 22.76
N ALA A 5 0.70 4.20 22.42
CA ALA A 5 0.06 3.08 23.12
C ALA A 5 0.80 1.74 22.95
N LEU A 6 1.76 1.67 22.02
CA LEU A 6 2.64 0.52 21.82
C LEU A 6 3.97 0.69 22.59
N GLY A 7 4.11 1.72 23.43
CA GLY A 7 5.36 2.03 24.14
C GLY A 7 6.42 2.69 23.25
N VAL A 8 6.03 3.16 22.07
CA VAL A 8 6.94 3.61 21.01
C VAL A 8 7.08 5.12 21.02
N SER A 9 8.30 5.61 20.82
CA SER A 9 8.59 7.04 20.67
C SER A 9 7.99 7.60 19.38
N TYR A 10 7.04 8.54 19.50
CA TYR A 10 6.43 9.18 18.33
C TYR A 10 7.45 9.93 17.43
N PRO A 11 8.42 10.69 17.97
CA PRO A 11 9.49 11.28 17.17
C PRO A 11 10.30 10.24 16.39
N ALA A 12 10.64 9.12 17.02
CA ALA A 12 11.41 8.06 16.37
C ALA A 12 10.63 7.42 15.21
N VAL A 13 9.32 7.16 15.39
CA VAL A 13 8.48 6.65 14.30
C VAL A 13 8.34 7.66 13.17
N ARG A 14 8.16 8.95 13.48
CA ARG A 14 8.11 9.98 12.44
C ARG A 14 9.42 10.01 11.64
N GLN A 15 10.56 9.83 12.29
CA GLN A 15 11.86 9.76 11.62
C GLN A 15 11.95 8.53 10.71
N CYS A 16 11.52 7.34 11.18
CA CYS A 16 11.42 6.15 10.33
C CYS A 16 10.52 6.35 9.10
N GLU A 17 9.39 7.05 9.28
CA GLU A 17 8.51 7.38 8.16
C GLU A 17 9.16 8.34 7.17
N ALA A 18 9.96 9.29 7.65
CA ALA A 18 10.70 10.21 6.80
C ALA A 18 11.80 9.52 6.00
N GLU A 19 12.45 8.48 6.55
CA GLU A 19 13.47 7.70 5.83
C GLU A 19 12.89 6.93 4.63
N ILE A 20 11.62 6.53 4.70
CA ILE A 20 10.95 5.80 3.61
C ILE A 20 10.08 6.68 2.71
N SER A 21 9.89 7.96 3.07
CA SER A 21 8.96 8.84 2.34
C SER A 21 9.36 9.02 0.88
N GLY A 22 10.65 9.22 0.61
CA GLY A 22 11.16 9.34 -0.76
C GLY A 22 10.94 8.08 -1.59
N ALA A 23 11.18 6.90 -1.01
CA ALA A 23 10.91 5.61 -1.66
C ALA A 23 9.42 5.43 -1.96
N LEU A 24 8.54 5.81 -1.02
CA LEU A 24 7.09 5.79 -1.20
C LEU A 24 6.62 6.76 -2.28
N ASP A 25 7.14 7.99 -2.29
CA ASP A 25 6.78 9.00 -3.30
C ASP A 25 7.22 8.56 -4.70
N ASN A 26 8.42 8.01 -4.83
CA ASN A 26 8.89 7.46 -6.10
C ASN A 26 8.06 6.24 -6.55
N THR A 27 7.67 5.38 -5.61
CA THR A 27 6.76 4.25 -5.88
C THR A 27 5.41 4.75 -6.38
N ILE A 28 4.82 5.75 -5.72
CA ILE A 28 3.56 6.37 -6.13
C ILE A 28 3.68 6.97 -7.53
N ASN A 29 4.79 7.65 -7.82
CA ASN A 29 5.04 8.23 -9.14
C ASN A 29 5.24 7.16 -10.23
N CYS A 30 5.91 6.06 -9.91
CA CYS A 30 6.03 4.91 -10.80
C CYS A 30 4.65 4.33 -11.14
N ILE A 31 3.81 4.09 -10.14
CA ILE A 31 2.45 3.57 -10.34
C ILE A 31 1.61 4.54 -11.20
N LYS A 32 1.67 5.85 -10.91
CA LYS A 32 0.96 6.87 -11.69
C LYS A 32 1.38 6.85 -13.17
N ARG A 33 2.67 6.72 -13.45
CA ARG A 33 3.20 6.64 -14.82
C ARG A 33 2.80 5.34 -15.51
N ALA A 34 2.90 4.21 -14.81
CA ALA A 34 2.48 2.91 -15.33
C ALA A 34 0.98 2.86 -15.64
N SER A 35 0.18 3.64 -14.88
CA SER A 35 -1.26 3.78 -15.10
C SER A 35 -1.63 4.91 -16.06
N ALA A 36 -0.66 5.61 -16.67
CA ALA A 36 -0.95 6.69 -17.60
C ALA A 36 -1.66 6.16 -18.84
N GLY A 37 -2.74 6.83 -19.25
CA GLY A 37 -3.51 6.45 -20.45
C GLY A 37 -4.47 5.28 -20.26
N THR A 38 -4.65 4.76 -19.04
CA THR A 38 -5.61 3.70 -18.71
C THR A 38 -7.07 4.18 -18.65
N CYS A 39 -7.30 5.49 -18.71
CA CYS A 39 -8.65 6.05 -18.82
C CYS A 39 -9.35 5.51 -20.07
N ALA A 40 -10.59 5.05 -19.90
CA ALA A 40 -11.40 4.54 -21.00
C ALA A 40 -11.53 5.60 -22.10
N ARG A 41 -11.27 5.20 -23.35
CA ARG A 41 -11.50 6.02 -24.55
C ARG A 41 -12.69 5.41 -25.29
N GLY A 42 -13.71 6.22 -25.55
CA GLY A 42 -14.91 5.78 -26.28
C GLY A 42 -16.13 5.50 -25.38
N PRO A 43 -17.18 4.89 -25.95
CA PRO A 43 -18.45 4.72 -25.26
C PRO A 43 -18.33 3.80 -24.03
N PRO A 44 -19.12 4.04 -22.97
CA PRO A 44 -19.12 3.19 -21.78
C PRO A 44 -19.40 1.73 -22.13
N ARG A 45 -18.67 0.82 -21.51
CA ARG A 45 -18.91 -0.63 -21.63
C ARG A 45 -19.05 -1.25 -20.25
N MET A 46 -19.78 -2.36 -20.19
CA MET A 46 -19.82 -3.19 -18.99
C MET A 46 -18.43 -3.79 -18.77
N ILE A 47 -17.94 -3.67 -17.54
CA ILE A 47 -16.65 -4.23 -17.13
C ILE A 47 -16.86 -5.30 -16.05
N PRO A 48 -15.97 -6.29 -15.95
CA PRO A 48 -16.01 -7.26 -14.87
C PRO A 48 -15.96 -6.56 -13.51
N LYS A 49 -16.77 -7.05 -12.57
CA LYS A 49 -16.75 -6.54 -11.20
C LYS A 49 -15.46 -6.99 -10.52
N THR A 50 -14.63 -6.03 -10.11
CA THR A 50 -13.44 -6.28 -9.31
C THR A 50 -13.80 -6.36 -7.82
N TYR A 51 -13.16 -7.30 -7.12
CA TYR A 51 -13.38 -7.52 -5.69
C TYR A 51 -12.10 -7.20 -4.93
N LEU A 52 -12.19 -6.32 -3.94
CA LEU A 52 -11.01 -5.94 -3.15
C LEU A 52 -10.37 -7.14 -2.43
N GLU A 53 -11.17 -8.15 -2.07
CA GLU A 53 -10.66 -9.36 -1.41
C GLU A 53 -9.81 -10.24 -2.32
N SER A 54 -10.14 -10.33 -3.63
CA SER A 54 -9.30 -11.07 -4.58
C SER A 54 -7.96 -10.38 -4.80
N PHE A 55 -7.98 -9.04 -4.92
CA PHE A 55 -6.76 -8.24 -4.98
C PHE A 55 -5.88 -8.43 -3.74
N LYS A 56 -6.44 -8.33 -2.53
CA LYS A 56 -5.71 -8.56 -1.27
C LYS A 56 -5.05 -9.94 -1.23
N LEU A 57 -5.78 -10.97 -1.66
CA LEU A 57 -5.27 -12.34 -1.69
C LEU A 57 -4.10 -12.47 -2.68
N ALA A 58 -4.24 -11.92 -3.89
CA ALA A 58 -3.17 -11.91 -4.88
C ALA A 58 -1.93 -11.16 -4.38
N PHE A 59 -2.13 -10.02 -3.72
CA PHE A 59 -1.07 -9.21 -3.12
C PHE A 59 -0.32 -9.97 -2.02
N LEU A 60 -1.04 -10.57 -1.07
CA LEU A 60 -0.44 -11.36 0.01
C LEU A 60 0.31 -12.57 -0.51
N THR A 61 -0.26 -13.27 -1.50
CA THR A 61 0.39 -14.43 -2.13
C THR A 61 1.72 -14.02 -2.77
N ARG A 62 1.74 -12.89 -3.47
CA ARG A 62 2.94 -12.42 -4.15
C ARG A 62 4.01 -11.93 -3.18
N ILE A 63 3.64 -11.13 -2.18
CA ILE A 63 4.56 -10.69 -1.12
C ILE A 63 5.13 -11.88 -0.37
N LYS A 64 4.32 -12.89 -0.05
CA LYS A 64 4.81 -14.14 0.54
C LYS A 64 5.89 -14.77 -0.34
N GLY A 65 5.66 -14.84 -1.65
CA GLY A 65 6.68 -15.33 -2.59
C GLY A 65 8.01 -14.54 -2.58
N ILE A 66 7.95 -13.23 -2.34
CA ILE A 66 9.13 -12.35 -2.26
C ILE A 66 9.84 -12.52 -0.90
N LEU A 67 9.10 -12.47 0.21
CA LEU A 67 9.65 -12.36 1.56
C LEU A 67 9.89 -13.71 2.25
N SER A 68 9.17 -14.78 1.88
CA SER A 68 9.40 -16.11 2.44
C SER A 68 10.77 -16.66 2.08
N ARG A 69 11.32 -16.28 0.92
CA ARG A 69 12.70 -16.64 0.52
C ARG A 69 13.76 -16.12 1.50
N SER A 70 13.44 -15.03 2.21
CA SER A 70 14.31 -14.40 3.21
C SER A 70 13.91 -14.69 4.66
N GLY A 71 12.85 -15.46 4.90
CA GLY A 71 12.34 -15.77 6.25
C GLY A 71 11.59 -14.64 6.96
N ILE A 72 11.39 -13.49 6.30
CA ILE A 72 10.90 -12.26 6.97
C ILE A 72 9.37 -12.14 6.91
N PHE A 73 8.71 -12.97 6.11
CA PHE A 73 7.26 -12.87 5.90
C PHE A 73 6.47 -12.99 7.22
N ASP A 74 6.85 -13.92 8.10
CA ASP A 74 6.14 -14.13 9.37
C ASP A 74 6.38 -12.98 10.36
N GLU A 75 7.61 -12.44 10.41
CA GLU A 75 7.94 -11.23 11.19
C GLU A 75 7.12 -10.02 10.71
N MET A 76 7.00 -9.85 9.38
CA MET A 76 6.16 -8.81 8.79
C MET A 76 4.71 -8.95 9.23
N MET A 77 4.14 -10.16 9.13
CA MET A 77 2.75 -10.42 9.50
C MET A 77 2.50 -10.20 11.01
N ALA A 78 3.45 -10.60 11.85
CA ALA A 78 3.42 -10.33 13.29
C ALA A 78 3.43 -8.81 13.58
N PHE A 79 4.34 -8.07 12.93
CA PHE A 79 4.42 -6.61 13.04
C PHE A 79 3.11 -5.92 12.64
N PHE A 80 2.51 -6.31 11.51
CA PHE A 80 1.22 -5.75 11.07
C PHE A 80 0.09 -6.05 12.05
N LYS A 81 0.10 -7.24 12.69
CA LYS A 81 -0.89 -7.61 13.71
C LYS A 81 -0.78 -6.69 14.93
N THR A 82 0.44 -6.46 15.43
CA THR A 82 0.70 -5.57 16.58
C THR A 82 0.35 -4.11 16.27
N THR A 83 0.64 -3.66 15.04
CA THR A 83 0.41 -2.27 14.59
C THR A 83 -0.96 -2.04 13.93
N LYS A 84 -1.87 -3.04 13.96
CA LYS A 84 -3.18 -3.02 13.29
C LYS A 84 -4.00 -1.76 13.59
N LYS A 85 -4.08 -1.34 14.86
CA LYS A 85 -4.85 -0.14 15.26
C LYS A 85 -4.28 1.14 14.63
N TYR A 86 -2.95 1.24 14.59
CA TYR A 86 -2.26 2.36 13.97
C TYR A 86 -2.48 2.39 12.45
N TRP A 87 -2.27 1.26 11.76
CA TRP A 87 -2.52 1.15 10.33
C TRP A 87 -3.98 1.43 9.96
N ASN A 88 -4.94 0.92 10.74
CA ASN A 88 -6.36 1.20 10.53
C ASN A 88 -6.71 2.70 10.64
N CYS A 89 -6.05 3.43 11.53
CA CYS A 89 -6.23 4.88 11.63
C CYS A 89 -5.67 5.57 10.38
N LYS A 90 -4.47 5.20 9.95
CA LYS A 90 -3.80 5.76 8.78
C LYS A 90 -4.58 5.46 7.49
N THR A 91 -5.05 4.22 7.30
CA THR A 91 -5.86 3.83 6.15
C THR A 91 -7.21 4.54 6.12
N LYS A 92 -7.88 4.74 7.28
CA LYS A 92 -9.09 5.58 7.35
C LYS A 92 -8.83 7.02 6.96
N CYS A 93 -7.69 7.59 7.36
CA CYS A 93 -7.29 8.94 6.97
C CYS A 93 -7.08 9.05 5.46
N VAL A 94 -6.29 8.11 4.89
CA VAL A 94 -6.05 8.03 3.44
C VAL A 94 -7.38 7.83 2.70
N ALA A 95 -8.24 6.91 3.14
CA ALA A 95 -9.53 6.66 2.54
C ALA A 95 -10.47 7.87 2.61
N LYS A 96 -10.43 8.67 3.68
CA LYS A 96 -11.21 9.92 3.78
C LYS A 96 -10.70 10.98 2.79
N LYS A 97 -9.39 11.10 2.62
CA LYS A 97 -8.78 12.07 1.69
C LYS A 97 -8.92 11.63 0.23
N ALA A 98 -8.64 10.36 -0.08
CA ALA A 98 -8.77 9.77 -1.42
C ALA A 98 -10.24 9.55 -1.82
N GLY A 99 -11.12 9.21 -0.87
CA GLY A 99 -12.55 8.99 -1.11
C GLY A 99 -13.29 10.24 -1.57
N ASN A 100 -12.73 11.44 -1.33
CA ASN A 100 -13.23 12.67 -1.92
C ASN A 100 -13.05 12.71 -3.44
N CYS A 101 -12.07 12.01 -4.03
CA CYS A 101 -11.96 11.87 -5.49
C CYS A 101 -13.14 11.10 -6.09
N LYS A 102 -13.70 10.13 -5.34
CA LYS A 102 -14.88 9.36 -5.75
C LYS A 102 -16.20 10.13 -5.57
N LYS A 103 -16.20 11.21 -4.78
CA LYS A 103 -17.38 12.01 -4.43
C LYS A 103 -17.39 13.42 -5.06
N ARG A 104 -16.25 13.93 -5.56
CA ARG A 104 -16.10 15.36 -5.89
C ARG A 104 -16.83 15.87 -7.14
N ASN A 105 -17.42 15.00 -7.95
CA ASN A 105 -17.99 15.43 -9.23
C ASN A 105 -19.53 15.42 -9.29
N GLY A 106 -20.25 15.50 -8.17
CA GLY A 106 -21.65 15.96 -8.08
C GLY A 106 -22.68 15.35 -9.04
N SER A 107 -22.33 14.28 -9.74
CA SER A 107 -23.07 13.74 -10.86
C SER A 107 -23.36 12.29 -10.53
N THR A 108 -24.57 11.91 -10.88
CA THR A 108 -25.13 10.56 -10.96
C THR A 108 -24.32 9.64 -11.92
N LEU A 109 -23.04 9.93 -12.16
CA LEU A 109 -22.10 9.32 -13.10
C LEU A 109 -21.12 8.33 -12.44
N PHE A 110 -21.03 8.25 -11.11
CA PHE A 110 -20.14 7.29 -10.42
C PHE A 110 -20.73 5.85 -10.34
N ARG A 111 -21.39 5.40 -11.43
CA ARG A 111 -21.53 3.95 -11.72
C ARG A 111 -20.39 3.43 -12.60
N CYS A 112 -19.43 4.29 -12.96
CA CYS A 112 -18.24 3.91 -13.70
C CYS A 112 -17.24 3.21 -12.77
N GLY A 113 -16.86 1.98 -13.11
CA GLY A 113 -15.64 1.36 -12.57
C GLY A 113 -14.46 1.59 -13.51
N THR A 114 -13.26 1.34 -13.03
CA THR A 114 -12.04 1.36 -13.84
C THR A 114 -11.89 0.01 -14.53
N LEU A 115 -11.48 0.01 -15.80
CA LEU A 115 -11.01 -1.22 -16.43
C LEU A 115 -9.63 -1.52 -15.85
N ASP A 116 -9.64 -2.19 -14.71
CA ASP A 116 -8.40 -2.58 -14.05
C ASP A 116 -7.80 -3.78 -14.78
N PRO A 117 -6.46 -3.88 -14.83
CA PRO A 117 -5.81 -5.11 -15.23
C PRO A 117 -6.16 -6.24 -14.23
N PRO A 118 -5.98 -7.52 -14.62
CA PRO A 118 -6.15 -8.64 -13.71
C PRO A 118 -5.37 -8.44 -12.41
N ASP A 119 -5.93 -8.90 -11.28
CA ASP A 119 -5.35 -8.66 -9.94
C ASP A 119 -3.87 -9.02 -9.85
N ARG A 120 -3.43 -10.11 -10.50
CA ARG A 120 -2.02 -10.51 -10.53
C ARG A 120 -1.13 -9.49 -11.24
N GLU A 121 -1.57 -8.99 -12.39
CA GLU A 121 -0.82 -8.01 -13.17
C GLU A 121 -0.76 -6.66 -12.45
N ALA A 122 -1.89 -6.24 -11.87
CA ALA A 122 -1.92 -5.07 -11.00
C ALA A 122 -0.90 -5.23 -9.86
N VAL A 123 -0.97 -6.33 -9.10
CA VAL A 123 -0.06 -6.61 -7.99
C VAL A 123 1.40 -6.63 -8.42
N GLU A 124 1.76 -7.25 -9.54
CA GLU A 124 3.12 -7.22 -10.07
C GLU A 124 3.57 -5.79 -10.37
N MET A 125 2.73 -4.97 -11.02
CA MET A 125 3.05 -3.57 -11.29
C MET A 125 3.32 -2.80 -9.99
N TYR A 126 2.45 -2.93 -8.98
CA TYR A 126 2.64 -2.28 -7.68
C TYR A 126 3.95 -2.70 -7.01
N LEU A 127 4.25 -4.01 -7.00
CA LEU A 127 5.42 -4.55 -6.32
C LEU A 127 6.72 -4.25 -7.08
N ASN A 128 6.71 -4.29 -8.41
CA ASN A 128 7.86 -3.91 -9.23
C ASN A 128 8.23 -2.44 -9.00
N CYS A 129 7.23 -1.54 -8.98
CA CYS A 129 7.46 -0.14 -8.61
C CYS A 129 8.02 -0.01 -7.19
N ALA A 130 7.53 -0.78 -6.22
CA ALA A 130 8.03 -0.72 -4.85
C ALA A 130 9.49 -1.20 -4.76
N VAL A 131 9.81 -2.36 -5.33
CA VAL A 131 11.14 -2.97 -5.32
C VAL A 131 12.17 -2.08 -6.03
N GLN A 132 11.84 -1.55 -7.21
CA GLN A 132 12.72 -0.64 -7.95
C GLN A 132 13.06 0.63 -7.17
N ASN A 133 12.19 1.04 -6.24
CA ASN A 133 12.39 2.23 -5.41
C ASN A 133 12.89 1.90 -3.99
N GLY A 134 13.47 0.71 -3.79
CA GLY A 134 14.15 0.35 -2.54
C GLY A 134 13.23 -0.15 -1.42
N LEU A 135 11.98 -0.49 -1.75
CA LEU A 135 11.03 -1.20 -0.86
C LEU A 135 11.08 -2.71 -1.12
N ASP A 136 12.28 -3.25 -1.25
CA ASP A 136 12.58 -4.67 -1.35
C ASP A 136 12.76 -5.29 0.05
N THR A 137 13.24 -6.53 0.11
CA THR A 137 13.56 -7.22 1.38
C THR A 137 14.50 -6.40 2.27
N ASN A 138 15.51 -5.73 1.71
CA ASN A 138 16.44 -4.90 2.47
C ASN A 138 15.79 -3.61 2.96
N GLY A 139 14.94 -2.99 2.13
CA GLY A 139 14.05 -1.90 2.54
C GLY A 139 13.20 -2.27 3.75
N PHE A 140 12.61 -3.47 3.73
CA PHE A 140 11.80 -3.96 4.83
C PHE A 140 12.64 -4.22 6.10
N ARG A 141 13.84 -4.80 5.98
CA ARG A 141 14.76 -4.93 7.12
C ARG A 141 15.10 -3.59 7.75
N ARG A 142 15.40 -2.57 6.93
CA ARG A 142 15.66 -1.20 7.42
C ARG A 142 14.45 -0.65 8.20
N LEU A 143 13.24 -0.85 7.68
CA LEU A 143 12.01 -0.46 8.36
C LEU A 143 11.86 -1.17 9.71
N CYS A 144 12.07 -2.49 9.75
CA CYS A 144 12.02 -3.28 10.98
C CYS A 144 13.05 -2.80 12.01
N HIS A 145 14.30 -2.56 11.59
CA HIS A 145 15.33 -2.02 12.47
C HIS A 145 14.96 -0.63 13.00
N CYS A 146 14.41 0.23 12.16
CA CYS A 146 13.98 1.55 12.60
C CYS A 146 12.81 1.47 13.59
N ALA A 147 11.81 0.63 13.31
CA ALA A 147 10.68 0.39 14.20
C ALA A 147 11.13 -0.21 15.55
N ALA A 148 12.07 -1.17 15.53
CA ALA A 148 12.65 -1.75 16.74
C ALA A 148 13.39 -0.68 17.57
N ARG A 149 14.21 0.17 16.92
CA ARG A 149 14.86 1.32 17.58
C ARG A 149 13.86 2.32 18.16
N ALA A 150 12.72 2.50 17.51
CA ALA A 150 11.65 3.36 18.00
C ALA A 150 10.93 2.77 19.24
N GLY A 151 11.15 1.49 19.55
CA GLY A 151 10.58 0.79 20.70
C GLY A 151 9.47 -0.19 20.36
N VAL A 152 9.23 -0.50 19.07
CA VAL A 152 8.29 -1.56 18.68
C VAL A 152 8.89 -2.91 19.04
N ARG A 153 8.15 -3.74 19.77
CA ARG A 153 8.48 -5.12 20.10
C ARG A 153 7.44 -6.06 19.50
#